data_AF-A0AAD9IMR5-F1
#
_entry.id   AF-A0AAD9IMR5-F1
#
_cell.length_a   1.000
_cell.length_b   1.000
_cell.length_c   1.000
_cell.angle_alpha   90.00
_cell.angle_beta   90.00
_cell.angle_gamma   90.00
#
_symmetry.space_group_name_H-M   'P 1'
#
loop_
_entity.id
_entity.type
_entity.pdbx_description
1 polymer ?
#
loop_
_entity_poly.entity_id
_entity_poly.type
_entity_poly.pdbx_seq_one_letter_code
_entity_poly.pdbx_strand_id
1 'polypeptide(L)'
;MAYPLRQHSFDRQFDRSQQINEALVAVPGCRAVNAERSALELPVGSADGSALVVRVALGPAFPGEAPSMVVSPPIRHPWVDISGSISPPSLFSWGQNKKVRLASVLLQVREELGSRLRTPAHPQPPSMAGPRLGPSPTGVPEVPGSFPALARMPTDQLVQAVSDLRAFASLLEWTENQLQMTKSVTDAWQQNERLAEDNLALCDEMSDLSNQIAIVRSSEFVPAEARFRELYARQQSILEHQAPKVLLERLERAAADAEAASDALLAQPPAASEPLEAWIDRYLRARTAFHLRDIKLRVARQTIPQAV
;
A
#
# COMPACT_ATOMS: atom_id res chain seq x y z
N MET A 1 -19.02 -41.33 -1.08
CA MET A 1 -18.49 -40.24 -1.93
C MET A 1 -17.91 -39.19 -0.99
N ALA A 2 -16.59 -39.21 -0.82
CA ALA A 2 -15.88 -38.41 0.17
C ALA A 2 -15.47 -37.07 -0.43
N TYR A 3 -15.92 -35.97 0.18
CA TYR A 3 -15.39 -34.64 -0.10
C TYR A 3 -13.99 -34.53 0.50
N PRO A 4 -12.97 -34.08 -0.24
CA PRO A 4 -11.68 -33.82 0.35
C PRO A 4 -11.78 -32.59 1.26
N LEU A 5 -11.62 -32.84 2.55
CA LEU A 5 -11.31 -31.85 3.56
C LEU A 5 -10.12 -31.03 3.04
N ARG A 6 -10.34 -29.73 2.78
CA ARG A 6 -9.24 -28.77 2.69
C ARG A 6 -8.49 -28.85 4.01
N GLN A 7 -7.35 -29.53 3.97
CA GLN A 7 -6.37 -29.49 5.05
C GLN A 7 -6.11 -28.02 5.34
N HIS A 8 -6.47 -27.59 6.54
CA HIS A 8 -5.92 -26.40 7.15
C HIS A 8 -4.41 -26.59 7.21
N SER A 9 -3.71 -26.16 6.15
CA SER A 9 -2.31 -25.83 6.23
C SER A 9 -2.21 -24.71 7.27
N PHE A 10 -1.81 -25.08 8.48
CA PHE A 10 -1.21 -24.19 9.47
C PHE A 10 -0.01 -23.51 8.80
N ASP A 11 -0.27 -22.47 8.02
CA ASP A 11 0.76 -21.57 7.54
C ASP A 11 1.27 -20.86 8.80
N ARG A 12 2.54 -21.10 9.14
CA ARG A 12 3.28 -20.30 10.12
C ARG A 12 3.28 -18.86 9.64
N GLN A 13 2.25 -18.13 10.03
CA GLN A 13 2.06 -16.71 9.82
C GLN A 13 3.29 -16.05 10.46
N PHE A 14 4.09 -15.34 9.66
CA PHE A 14 5.24 -14.62 10.18
C PHE A 14 4.76 -13.72 11.32
N ASP A 15 5.37 -13.87 12.49
CA ASP A 15 4.94 -13.13 13.67
C ASP A 15 5.24 -11.64 13.44
N ARG A 16 4.23 -10.78 13.59
CA ARG A 16 4.36 -9.32 13.43
C ARG A 16 5.59 -8.81 14.16
N SER A 17 5.76 -9.28 15.39
CA SER A 17 6.86 -8.93 16.28
C SER A 17 8.22 -9.32 15.71
N GLN A 18 8.30 -10.47 15.02
CA GLN A 18 9.53 -10.97 14.41
C GLN A 18 9.99 -10.07 13.26
N GLN A 19 9.09 -9.70 12.34
CA GLN A 19 9.45 -8.83 11.20
C GLN A 19 9.87 -7.43 11.65
N ILE A 20 9.21 -6.89 12.68
CA ILE A 20 9.55 -5.58 13.24
C ILE A 20 10.92 -5.63 13.91
N ASN A 21 11.19 -6.63 14.74
CA ASN A 21 12.48 -6.78 15.41
C ASN A 21 13.62 -6.98 14.40
N GLU A 22 13.40 -7.81 13.38
CA GLU A 22 14.37 -8.01 12.30
C GLU A 22 14.66 -6.69 11.57
N ALA A 23 13.64 -5.90 11.24
CA ALA A 23 13.82 -4.60 10.59
C ALA A 23 14.59 -3.59 11.47
N LEU A 24 14.29 -3.52 12.76
CA LEU A 24 14.98 -2.62 13.70
C LEU A 24 16.47 -2.98 13.89
N VAL A 25 16.81 -4.28 13.80
CA VAL A 25 18.20 -4.75 13.95
C VAL A 25 18.96 -4.66 12.63
N ALA A 26 18.34 -5.08 11.52
CA ALA A 26 19.01 -5.22 10.23
C ALA A 26 19.12 -3.90 9.45
N VAL A 27 18.29 -2.90 9.74
CA VAL A 27 18.26 -1.63 9.01
C VAL A 27 18.90 -0.53 9.86
N PRO A 28 20.11 -0.05 9.51
CA PRO A 28 20.80 0.94 10.33
C PRO A 28 20.03 2.26 10.39
N GLY A 29 19.79 2.80 11.60
CA GLY A 29 19.08 4.06 11.81
C GLY A 29 17.55 3.94 11.86
N CYS A 30 16.99 2.76 11.57
CA CYS A 30 15.56 2.51 11.70
C CYS A 30 15.15 2.51 13.18
N ARG A 31 14.08 3.24 13.52
CA ARG A 31 13.57 3.32 14.91
C ARG A 31 12.05 3.33 14.95
N ALA A 32 11.47 2.80 16.02
CA ALA A 32 10.05 2.92 16.27
C ALA A 32 9.70 4.31 16.82
N VAL A 33 8.64 4.91 16.30
CA VAL A 33 8.16 6.25 16.71
C VAL A 33 7.18 6.15 17.87
N ASN A 34 6.48 5.01 18.00
CA ASN A 34 5.48 4.78 19.01
C ASN A 34 5.74 3.50 19.83
N ALA A 35 5.15 3.44 21.03
CA ALA A 35 5.30 2.32 21.96
C ALA A 35 4.81 0.99 21.36
N GLU A 36 3.77 1.03 20.54
CA GLU A 36 3.19 -0.13 19.86
C GLU A 36 3.99 -0.59 18.63
N ARG A 37 5.04 0.14 18.25
CA ARG A 37 5.90 -0.13 17.08
C ARG A 37 5.13 -0.28 15.76
N SER A 38 3.98 0.36 15.64
CA SER A 38 3.19 0.41 14.40
C SER A 38 3.64 1.54 13.46
N ALA A 39 4.48 2.47 13.91
CA ALA A 39 5.12 3.47 13.06
C ALA A 39 6.65 3.41 13.22
N LEU A 40 7.37 3.31 12.11
CA LEU A 40 8.83 3.31 12.07
C LEU A 40 9.34 4.53 11.30
N GLU A 41 10.49 5.04 11.70
CA GLU A 41 11.23 6.09 11.00
C GLU A 41 12.56 5.52 10.52
N LEU A 42 12.86 5.74 9.25
CA LEU A 42 14.08 5.35 8.58
C LEU A 42 14.76 6.60 8.01
N PRO A 43 15.83 7.10 8.64
CA PRO A 43 16.63 8.19 8.07
C PRO A 43 17.43 7.66 6.88
N VAL A 44 17.31 8.35 5.74
CA VAL A 44 18.11 8.13 4.53
C VAL A 44 19.04 9.34 4.40
N GLY A 45 20.31 9.15 4.77
CA GLY A 45 21.30 10.21 4.79
C GLY A 45 21.84 10.54 3.40
N SER A 46 21.94 11.84 3.08
CA SER A 46 22.73 12.40 1.99
C SER A 46 24.16 12.76 2.45
N ALA A 47 25.12 12.82 1.53
CA ALA A 47 26.45 13.37 1.76
C ALA A 47 26.42 14.90 1.99
N ASP A 48 25.37 15.58 1.52
CA ASP A 48 25.24 17.06 1.57
C ASP A 48 24.51 17.58 2.83
N GLY A 49 24.31 16.74 3.85
CA GLY A 49 23.67 17.13 5.12
C GLY A 49 22.13 17.25 5.09
N SER A 50 21.49 17.03 3.93
CA SER A 50 20.03 16.92 3.83
C SER A 50 19.55 15.55 4.30
N ALA A 51 18.78 15.50 5.40
CA ALA A 51 18.24 14.26 5.96
C ALA A 51 16.85 13.97 5.38
N LEU A 52 16.73 12.96 4.52
CA LEU A 52 15.44 12.40 4.15
C LEU A 52 14.98 11.44 5.25
N VAL A 53 13.69 11.46 5.58
CA VAL A 53 13.10 10.53 6.53
C VAL A 53 11.97 9.77 5.84
N VAL A 54 12.10 8.45 5.81
CA VAL A 54 11.03 7.54 5.39
C VAL A 54 10.24 7.13 6.62
N ARG A 55 8.97 7.50 6.67
CA ARG A 55 7.99 7.04 7.67
C ARG A 55 7.31 5.80 7.15
N VAL A 56 7.30 4.75 7.96
CA VAL A 56 6.68 3.45 7.65
C VAL A 56 5.52 3.25 8.60
N ALA A 57 4.33 2.96 8.09
CA ALA A 57 3.18 2.60 8.90
C ALA A 57 2.79 1.14 8.67
N LEU A 58 2.59 0.42 9.79
CA LEU A 58 2.25 -1.00 9.83
C LEU A 58 0.80 -1.15 10.28
N GLY A 59 -0.10 -1.43 9.33
CA GLY A 59 -1.53 -1.63 9.59
C GLY A 59 -1.82 -2.76 10.59
N PRO A 60 -3.04 -2.83 11.14
CA PRO A 60 -3.41 -3.83 12.16
C PRO A 60 -3.35 -5.27 11.62
N ALA A 61 -3.52 -5.46 10.30
CA ALA A 61 -3.45 -6.76 9.64
C ALA A 61 -2.04 -7.16 9.17
N PHE A 62 -1.01 -6.34 9.42
CA PHE A 62 0.37 -6.69 9.07
C PHE A 62 0.87 -7.89 9.89
N PRO A 63 1.56 -8.87 9.26
CA PRO A 63 2.16 -8.84 7.91
C PRO A 63 1.28 -9.34 6.76
N GLY A 64 0.00 -9.68 7.00
CA GLY A 64 -0.95 -10.05 5.94
C GLY A 64 -1.25 -8.90 4.98
N GLU A 65 -1.21 -7.66 5.49
CA GLU A 65 -1.28 -6.43 4.71
C GLU A 65 0.12 -5.82 4.53
N ALA A 66 0.39 -5.25 3.35
CA ALA A 66 1.67 -4.59 3.06
C ALA A 66 1.86 -3.32 3.90
N PRO A 67 3.09 -3.00 4.31
CA PRO A 67 3.38 -1.75 5.00
C PRO A 67 3.24 -0.56 4.05
N SER A 68 2.74 0.58 4.54
CA SER A 68 2.75 1.84 3.80
C SER A 68 3.96 2.68 4.17
N MET A 69 4.50 3.42 3.20
CA MET A 69 5.73 4.20 3.38
C MET A 69 5.58 5.57 2.75
N VAL A 70 6.06 6.60 3.44
CA VAL A 70 6.01 7.99 2.98
C VAL A 70 7.36 8.65 3.21
N VAL A 71 7.89 9.37 2.23
CA VAL A 71 9.15 10.11 2.34
C VAL A 71 8.92 11.58 2.64
N SER A 72 9.72 12.14 3.54
CA SER A 72 9.69 13.56 3.92
C SER A 72 11.12 14.11 4.01
N PRO A 73 11.42 15.28 3.40
CA PRO A 73 10.61 16.03 2.44
C PRO A 73 10.29 15.24 1.15
N PRO A 74 9.22 15.61 0.41
CA PRO A 74 8.84 14.91 -0.82
C PRO A 74 9.94 15.03 -1.88
N ILE A 75 10.24 13.91 -2.54
CA ILE A 75 11.28 13.82 -3.57
C ILE A 75 10.68 13.32 -4.89
N ARG A 76 11.29 13.70 -6.02
CA ARG A 76 10.94 13.14 -7.32
C ARG A 76 11.68 11.82 -7.50
N HIS A 77 10.96 10.71 -7.44
CA HIS A 77 11.53 9.38 -7.60
C HIS A 77 10.52 8.43 -8.28
N PRO A 78 10.95 7.47 -9.13
CA PRO A 78 10.03 6.54 -9.80
C PRO A 78 9.15 5.71 -8.85
N TRP A 79 9.63 5.49 -7.63
CA TRP A 79 8.86 4.80 -6.59
C TRP A 79 8.02 5.75 -5.73
N VAL A 80 8.11 7.07 -5.92
CA VAL A 80 7.45 8.06 -5.06
C VAL A 80 6.38 8.81 -5.85
N ASP A 81 5.15 8.76 -5.35
CA ASP A 81 4.03 9.45 -5.97
C ASP A 81 3.99 10.96 -5.59
N ILE A 82 3.01 11.68 -6.13
CA ILE A 82 2.81 13.13 -5.90
C ILE A 82 2.55 13.45 -4.43
N SER A 83 2.05 12.48 -3.65
CA SER A 83 1.77 12.61 -2.21
C SER A 83 2.99 12.28 -1.33
N GLY A 84 4.08 11.79 -1.91
CA GLY A 84 5.26 11.32 -1.19
C GLY A 84 5.18 9.85 -0.73
N SER A 85 4.16 9.10 -1.17
CA SER A 85 4.02 7.67 -0.87
C SER A 85 5.02 6.85 -1.69
N ILE A 86 5.68 5.87 -1.06
CA ILE A 86 6.73 5.04 -1.66
C ILE A 86 6.20 3.65 -2.01
N SER A 87 6.27 3.28 -3.28
CA SER A 87 5.86 1.99 -3.84
C SER A 87 7.04 1.27 -4.51
N PRO A 88 7.93 0.60 -3.73
CA PRO A 88 9.07 -0.12 -4.29
C PRO A 88 8.64 -1.43 -4.97
N PRO A 89 9.40 -1.93 -5.97
CA PRO A 89 9.09 -3.16 -6.71
C PRO A 89 8.85 -4.38 -5.83
N SER A 90 9.58 -4.49 -4.71
CA SER A 90 9.44 -5.57 -3.74
C SER A 90 8.05 -5.61 -3.09
N LEU A 91 7.39 -4.45 -2.96
CA LEU A 91 6.07 -4.33 -2.33
C LEU A 91 4.96 -4.95 -3.20
N PHE A 92 5.09 -4.91 -4.54
CA PHE A 92 4.10 -5.53 -5.43
C PHE A 92 4.03 -7.06 -5.26
N SER A 93 5.13 -7.67 -4.81
CA SER A 93 5.21 -9.10 -4.52
C SER A 93 4.96 -9.45 -3.03
N TRP A 94 4.49 -8.49 -2.23
CA TRP A 94 4.22 -8.68 -0.80
C TRP A 94 3.16 -9.79 -0.59
N GLY A 95 3.44 -10.71 0.34
CA GLY A 95 2.57 -11.86 0.63
C GLY A 95 2.56 -12.97 -0.44
N GLN A 96 2.93 -12.69 -1.69
CA GLN A 96 3.02 -13.69 -2.77
C GLN A 96 4.28 -14.55 -2.64
N ASN A 97 5.38 -13.97 -2.15
CA ASN A 97 6.65 -14.66 -2.01
C ASN A 97 7.11 -14.62 -0.55
N LYS A 98 7.23 -15.80 0.09
CA LYS A 98 7.63 -15.96 1.52
C LYS A 98 9.03 -15.41 1.84
N LYS A 99 9.79 -14.97 0.83
CA LYS A 99 11.12 -14.35 0.96
C LYS A 99 11.08 -12.84 1.14
N VAL A 100 9.98 -12.17 0.83
CA VAL A 100 9.88 -10.71 0.95
C VAL A 100 9.63 -10.36 2.42
N ARG A 101 10.61 -9.71 3.06
CA ARG A 101 10.55 -9.30 4.48
C ARG A 101 10.62 -7.79 4.61
N LEU A 102 10.02 -7.24 5.66
CA LEU A 102 10.07 -5.80 5.96
C LEU A 102 11.51 -5.24 5.92
N ALA A 103 12.46 -5.93 6.56
CA ALA A 103 13.87 -5.54 6.57
C ALA A 103 14.47 -5.41 5.16
N SER A 104 14.18 -6.37 4.27
CA SER A 104 14.69 -6.35 2.89
C SER A 104 14.11 -5.19 2.07
N VAL A 105 12.83 -4.87 2.25
CA VAL A 105 12.18 -3.73 1.59
C VAL A 105 12.80 -2.42 2.04
N LEU A 106 13.02 -2.25 3.35
CA LEU A 106 13.58 -1.03 3.92
C LEU A 106 15.04 -0.81 3.51
N LEU A 107 15.84 -1.87 3.42
CA LEU A 107 17.20 -1.78 2.88
C LEU A 107 17.19 -1.36 1.41
N GLN A 108 16.30 -1.94 0.59
CA GLN A 108 16.17 -1.56 -0.81
C GLN A 108 15.78 -0.09 -0.97
N VAL A 109 14.79 0.38 -0.21
CA VAL A 109 14.35 1.79 -0.24
C VAL A 109 15.48 2.72 0.18
N ARG A 110 16.22 2.38 1.24
CA ARG A 110 17.35 3.19 1.68
C ARG A 110 18.44 3.30 0.62
N GLU A 111 18.79 2.19 -0.03
CA GLU A 111 19.89 2.17 -1.00
C GLU A 111 19.52 2.93 -2.28
N GLU A 112 18.29 2.73 -2.79
CA GLU A 112 17.83 3.44 -3.99
C GLU A 112 17.73 4.96 -3.75
N LEU A 113 17.10 5.36 -2.63
CA LEU A 113 16.96 6.77 -2.30
C LEU A 113 18.29 7.41 -1.89
N GLY A 114 19.21 6.64 -1.32
CA GLY A 114 20.54 7.09 -0.92
C GLY A 114 21.56 7.15 -2.08
N SER A 115 21.42 6.33 -3.11
CA SER A 115 22.38 6.24 -4.23
C SER A 115 22.25 7.39 -5.24
N ARG A 116 21.02 7.84 -5.54
CA ARG A 116 20.80 8.97 -6.47
C ARG A 116 21.16 10.36 -5.89
N LEU A 117 21.40 10.45 -4.59
CA LEU A 117 21.89 11.66 -3.93
C LEU A 117 23.43 11.73 -3.87
N ARG A 118 24.14 10.73 -4.39
CA ARG A 118 25.62 10.63 -4.34
C ARG A 118 26.33 11.19 -5.57
N THR A 119 25.64 11.73 -6.58
CA THR A 119 26.30 12.35 -7.72
C THR A 119 26.86 13.72 -7.30
N PRO A 120 28.20 13.93 -7.31
CA PRO A 120 28.78 15.21 -6.97
C PRO A 120 28.46 16.25 -8.05
N ALA A 121 28.24 17.47 -7.58
CA ALA A 121 27.87 18.65 -8.33
C ALA A 121 28.84 19.06 -9.46
N HIS A 122 28.28 19.63 -10.53
CA HIS A 122 28.89 20.75 -11.26
C HIS A 122 27.92 21.94 -11.15
N PRO A 123 28.38 23.16 -10.80
CA PRO A 123 27.49 24.23 -10.40
C PRO A 123 26.97 25.03 -11.60
N GLN A 124 25.65 25.13 -11.73
CA GLN A 124 24.99 26.26 -12.40
C GLN A 124 23.87 26.79 -11.50
N PRO A 125 23.64 28.12 -11.47
CA PRO A 125 22.69 28.76 -10.56
C PRO A 125 21.23 28.43 -10.94
N PRO A 126 20.28 28.58 -10.00
CA PRO A 126 18.94 28.04 -10.13
C PRO A 126 18.11 28.87 -11.11
N SER A 127 17.82 28.30 -12.29
CA SER A 127 16.68 28.70 -13.09
C SER A 127 15.48 27.86 -12.67
N MET A 128 14.44 28.52 -12.17
CA MET A 128 13.18 27.90 -11.79
C MET A 128 12.57 27.16 -12.98
N ALA A 129 12.51 25.83 -12.93
CA ALA A 129 11.74 25.04 -13.87
C ALA A 129 11.14 23.82 -13.16
N GLY A 130 9.84 23.60 -13.40
CA GLY A 130 9.03 22.53 -12.84
C GLY A 130 9.44 21.13 -13.32
N PRO A 131 8.52 20.15 -13.28
CA PRO A 131 8.80 18.76 -13.65
C PRO A 131 9.51 18.65 -15.00
N ARG A 132 10.78 18.22 -15.01
CA ARG A 132 11.40 17.69 -16.22
C ARG A 132 10.73 16.34 -16.52
N LEU A 133 9.83 16.36 -17.49
CA LEU A 133 9.50 15.19 -18.30
C LEU A 133 10.81 14.62 -18.86
N GLY A 134 10.81 13.34 -19.27
CA GLY A 134 11.99 12.69 -19.89
C GLY A 134 12.61 13.53 -21.00
N PRO A 135 13.83 13.20 -21.48
CA PRO A 135 14.55 14.05 -22.44
C PRO A 135 13.59 14.48 -23.55
N SER A 136 13.26 15.77 -23.58
CA SER A 136 12.45 16.35 -24.63
C SER A 136 13.15 15.99 -25.94
N PRO A 137 12.47 15.34 -26.91
CA PRO A 137 13.09 15.06 -28.20
C PRO A 137 13.43 16.34 -28.96
N THR A 138 12.84 17.46 -28.53
CA THR A 138 13.01 18.80 -29.09
C THR A 138 14.23 19.49 -28.48
N GLY A 139 15.38 18.85 -28.60
CA GLY A 139 16.66 19.53 -28.42
C GLY A 139 16.90 20.42 -29.63
N VAL A 140 16.58 21.71 -29.53
CA VAL A 140 17.19 22.71 -30.42
C VAL A 140 18.70 22.45 -30.34
N PRO A 141 19.41 22.24 -31.46
CA PRO A 141 20.81 21.89 -31.37
C PRO A 141 21.57 23.03 -30.71
N GLU A 142 22.44 22.70 -29.78
CA GLU A 142 23.33 23.69 -29.19
C GLU A 142 24.19 24.29 -30.30
N VAL A 143 24.28 25.62 -30.34
CA VAL A 143 25.14 26.31 -31.29
C VAL A 143 26.58 25.80 -31.07
N PRO A 144 27.22 25.20 -32.08
CA PRO A 144 28.54 24.64 -31.92
C PRO A 144 29.54 25.70 -31.47
N GLY A 145 30.27 25.44 -30.38
CA GLY A 145 31.35 26.33 -29.92
C GLY A 145 32.61 26.31 -30.81
N SER A 146 32.64 25.46 -31.84
CA SER A 146 33.72 25.40 -32.82
C SER A 146 33.21 24.90 -34.17
N PHE A 147 33.85 25.36 -35.26
CA PHE A 147 33.48 25.03 -36.64
C PHE A 147 34.63 24.26 -37.30
N PRO A 148 34.75 22.94 -37.08
CA PRO A 148 35.88 22.15 -37.56
C PRO A 148 35.98 22.12 -39.09
N ALA A 149 34.87 22.35 -39.79
CA ALA A 149 34.84 22.43 -41.25
C ALA A 149 35.48 23.73 -41.77
N LEU A 150 35.32 24.86 -41.06
CA LEU A 150 36.00 26.13 -41.36
C LEU A 150 37.49 26.05 -41.01
N ALA A 151 37.84 25.35 -39.93
CA ALA A 151 39.24 25.13 -39.54
C ALA A 151 40.06 24.32 -40.57
N ARG A 152 39.37 23.61 -41.48
CA ARG A 152 39.98 22.80 -42.55
C ARG A 152 39.99 23.51 -43.91
N MET A 153 39.43 24.72 -44.02
CA MET A 153 39.42 25.48 -45.27
C MET A 153 40.77 26.14 -45.54
N PRO A 154 41.20 26.26 -46.82
CA PRO A 154 42.43 26.95 -47.17
C PRO A 154 42.33 28.44 -46.86
N THR A 155 43.44 29.02 -46.40
CA THR A 155 43.51 30.39 -45.91
C THR A 155 43.11 31.41 -46.97
N ASP A 156 43.43 31.16 -48.24
CA ASP A 156 43.08 32.05 -49.36
C ASP A 156 41.56 32.18 -49.56
N GLN A 157 40.81 31.09 -49.34
CA GLN A 157 39.34 31.12 -49.42
C GLN A 157 38.72 31.84 -48.23
N LEU A 158 39.31 31.72 -47.04
CA LEU A 158 38.87 32.45 -45.85
C LEU A 158 39.12 33.96 -46.00
N VAL A 159 40.28 34.35 -46.54
CA VAL A 159 40.60 35.75 -46.82
C VAL A 159 39.66 36.33 -47.89
N GLN A 160 39.34 35.56 -48.93
CA GLN A 160 38.37 35.97 -49.94
C GLN A 160 36.96 36.13 -49.35
N ALA A 161 36.53 35.19 -48.51
CA ALA A 161 35.23 35.25 -47.83
C ALA A 161 35.12 36.44 -46.87
N VAL A 162 36.20 36.86 -46.21
CA VAL A 162 36.19 38.05 -45.34
C VAL A 162 36.26 39.37 -46.15
N SER A 163 36.84 39.33 -47.35
CA SER A 163 37.04 40.52 -48.19
C SER A 163 35.83 40.85 -49.08
N ASP A 164 35.00 39.87 -49.44
CA ASP A 164 33.81 40.05 -50.28
C ASP A 164 32.54 39.58 -49.55
N LEU A 165 31.56 40.48 -49.44
CA LEU A 165 30.27 40.23 -48.80
C LEU A 165 29.50 39.08 -49.45
N ARG A 166 29.63 38.89 -50.77
CA ARG A 166 28.94 37.80 -51.49
C ARG A 166 29.58 36.45 -51.21
N ALA A 167 30.91 36.40 -51.12
CA ALA A 167 31.65 35.19 -50.74
C ALA A 167 31.43 34.84 -49.27
N PHE A 168 31.23 35.83 -48.40
CA PHE A 168 30.82 35.61 -47.02
C PHE A 168 29.42 34.98 -46.92
N ALA A 169 28.46 35.51 -47.67
CA ALA A 169 27.09 35.02 -47.66
C ALA A 169 26.99 33.56 -48.12
N SER A 170 27.72 33.17 -49.16
CA SER A 170 27.74 31.77 -49.63
C SER A 170 28.42 30.82 -48.63
N LEU A 171 29.44 31.28 -47.92
CA LEU A 171 30.09 30.51 -46.85
C LEU A 171 29.18 30.32 -45.62
N LEU A 172 28.39 31.35 -45.28
CA LEU A 172 27.35 31.26 -44.24
C LEU A 172 26.27 30.24 -44.62
N GLU A 173 25.73 30.32 -45.84
CA GLU A 173 24.72 29.39 -46.35
C GLU A 173 25.24 27.95 -46.40
N TRP A 174 26.50 27.75 -46.80
CA TRP A 174 27.15 26.44 -46.75
C TRP A 174 27.29 25.91 -45.31
N THR A 175 27.72 26.76 -44.38
CA THR A 175 27.92 26.39 -42.97
C THR A 175 26.59 26.05 -42.31
N GLU A 176 25.54 26.82 -42.59
CA GLU A 176 24.18 26.58 -42.14
C GLU A 176 23.64 25.24 -42.66
N ASN A 177 23.87 24.93 -43.94
CA ASN A 177 23.50 23.66 -44.54
C ASN A 177 24.27 22.46 -43.97
N GLN A 178 25.56 22.64 -43.66
CA GLN A 178 26.38 21.60 -42.99
C GLN A 178 25.89 21.32 -41.57
N LEU A 179 25.50 22.35 -40.83
CA LEU A 179 25.02 22.23 -39.46
C LEU A 179 23.55 21.79 -39.36
N GLN A 180 22.81 21.85 -40.47
CA GLN A 180 21.37 21.50 -40.56
C GLN A 180 20.51 22.19 -39.49
N MET A 181 20.98 23.33 -38.95
CA MET A 181 20.39 23.98 -37.77
C MET A 181 18.96 24.42 -38.05
N THR A 182 18.70 24.99 -39.23
CA THR A 182 17.35 25.37 -39.64
C THR A 182 16.40 24.18 -39.74
N LYS A 183 16.86 23.08 -40.34
CA LYS A 183 16.06 21.84 -40.42
C LYS A 183 15.71 21.30 -39.05
N SER A 184 16.69 21.23 -38.15
CA SER A 184 16.45 20.75 -36.79
C SER A 184 15.50 21.65 -35.98
N VAL A 185 15.54 22.98 -36.18
CA VAL A 185 14.60 23.92 -35.56
C VAL A 185 13.19 23.72 -36.12
N THR A 186 13.06 23.59 -37.44
CA THR A 186 11.75 23.34 -38.07
C THR A 186 11.16 22.00 -37.67
N ASP A 187 11.98 20.96 -37.57
CA ASP A 187 11.55 19.62 -37.16
C ASP A 187 11.12 19.63 -35.69
N ALA A 188 11.85 20.34 -34.82
CA ALA A 188 11.47 20.50 -33.42
C ALA A 188 10.15 21.27 -33.26
N TRP A 189 9.89 22.27 -34.10
CA TRP A 189 8.62 23.00 -34.11
C TRP A 189 7.46 22.09 -34.52
N GLN A 190 7.61 21.37 -35.64
CA GLN A 190 6.60 20.42 -36.10
C GLN A 190 6.36 19.30 -35.08
N GLN A 191 7.40 18.83 -34.41
CA GLN A 191 7.26 17.82 -33.37
C GLN A 191 6.51 18.36 -32.14
N ASN A 192 6.81 19.58 -31.70
CA ASN A 192 6.07 20.21 -30.60
C ASN A 192 4.61 20.45 -30.96
N GLU A 193 4.32 20.85 -32.20
CA GLU A 193 2.95 21.03 -32.70
C GLU A 193 2.18 19.70 -32.67
N ARG A 194 2.74 18.63 -33.25
CA ARG A 194 2.13 17.29 -33.20
C ARG A 194 1.92 16.79 -31.78
N LEU A 195 2.91 16.97 -30.90
CA LEU A 195 2.78 16.60 -29.49
C LEU A 195 1.66 17.39 -28.79
N ALA A 196 1.48 18.67 -29.14
CA ALA A 196 0.39 19.47 -28.59
C ALA A 196 -0.97 18.96 -29.09
N GLU A 197 -1.09 18.63 -30.38
CA GLU A 197 -2.30 18.04 -30.96
C GLU A 197 -2.65 16.69 -30.31
N ASP A 198 -1.65 15.79 -30.18
CA ASP A 198 -1.81 14.49 -29.52
C ASP A 198 -2.24 14.63 -28.06
N ASN A 199 -1.62 15.57 -27.32
CA ASN A 199 -1.98 15.84 -25.92
C ASN A 199 -3.39 16.43 -25.80
N LEU A 200 -3.82 17.28 -26.73
CA LEU A 200 -5.18 17.82 -26.75
C LEU A 200 -6.20 16.72 -27.02
N ALA A 201 -5.93 15.80 -27.95
CA ALA A 201 -6.80 14.66 -28.22
C ALA A 201 -6.96 13.74 -26.99
N LEU A 202 -5.86 13.48 -26.26
CA LEU A 202 -5.90 12.68 -25.03
C LEU A 202 -6.67 13.36 -23.89
N CYS A 203 -6.74 14.70 -23.84
CA CYS A 203 -7.49 15.41 -22.81
C CYS A 203 -8.98 15.06 -22.83
N ASP A 204 -9.57 14.96 -24.04
CA ASP A 204 -10.98 14.62 -24.21
C ASP A 204 -11.26 13.18 -23.76
N GLU A 205 -10.41 12.23 -24.20
CA GLU A 205 -10.50 10.84 -23.77
C GLU A 205 -10.34 10.68 -22.24
N MET A 206 -9.40 11.42 -21.64
CA MET A 206 -9.19 11.42 -20.19
C MET A 206 -10.40 11.97 -19.42
N SER A 207 -11.04 13.01 -19.96
CA SER A 207 -12.27 13.58 -19.40
C SER A 207 -13.41 12.55 -19.44
N ASP A 208 -13.59 11.87 -20.58
CA ASP A 208 -14.63 10.86 -20.74
C ASP A 208 -14.44 9.66 -19.82
N LEU A 209 -13.21 9.14 -19.72
CA LEU A 209 -12.88 8.07 -18.79
C LEU A 209 -13.10 8.48 -17.33
N SER A 210 -12.76 9.72 -16.97
CA SER A 210 -13.00 10.25 -15.63
C SER A 210 -14.49 10.33 -15.30
N ASN A 211 -15.31 10.76 -16.27
CA ASN A 211 -16.76 10.80 -16.15
C ASN A 211 -17.34 9.38 -16.01
N GLN A 212 -16.88 8.42 -16.80
CA GLN A 212 -17.30 7.02 -16.69
C GLN A 212 -16.97 6.42 -15.32
N ILE A 213 -15.76 6.68 -14.80
CA ILE A 213 -15.37 6.24 -13.45
C ILE A 213 -16.29 6.86 -12.40
N ALA A 214 -16.62 8.15 -12.51
CA ALA A 214 -17.53 8.81 -11.58
C ALA A 214 -18.94 8.21 -11.62
N ILE A 215 -19.44 7.86 -12.81
CA ILE A 215 -20.72 7.17 -12.99
C ILE A 215 -20.68 5.81 -12.31
N VAL A 216 -19.75 4.92 -12.69
CA VAL A 216 -19.66 3.55 -12.12
C VAL A 216 -19.49 3.59 -10.60
N ARG A 217 -18.68 4.52 -10.08
CA ARG A 217 -18.49 4.66 -8.64
C ARG A 217 -19.80 5.00 -7.93
N SER A 218 -20.56 5.94 -8.47
CA SER A 218 -21.82 6.39 -7.85
C SER A 218 -22.99 5.42 -8.08
N SER A 219 -23.11 4.81 -9.26
CA SER A 219 -24.24 3.96 -9.63
C SER A 219 -24.10 2.50 -9.21
N GLU A 220 -22.87 1.97 -9.14
CA GLU A 220 -22.64 0.54 -8.88
C GLU A 220 -21.84 0.31 -7.60
N PHE A 221 -20.68 0.96 -7.46
CA PHE A 221 -19.76 0.65 -6.37
C PHE A 221 -20.33 1.05 -5.00
N VAL A 222 -20.78 2.31 -4.85
CA VAL A 222 -21.35 2.82 -3.59
C VAL A 222 -22.54 1.98 -3.10
N PRO A 223 -23.56 1.64 -3.93
CA PRO A 223 -24.66 0.81 -3.46
C PRO A 223 -24.25 -0.64 -3.16
N ALA A 224 -23.32 -1.21 -3.94
CA ALA A 224 -22.79 -2.55 -3.66
C ALA A 224 -22.01 -2.60 -2.33
N GLU A 225 -21.16 -1.60 -2.07
CA GLU A 225 -20.44 -1.46 -0.82
C GLU A 225 -21.38 -1.27 0.37
N ALA A 226 -22.41 -0.43 0.23
CA ALA A 226 -23.41 -0.22 1.27
C ALA A 226 -24.14 -1.54 1.62
N ARG A 227 -24.58 -2.30 0.60
CA ARG A 227 -25.24 -3.59 0.80
C ARG A 227 -24.30 -4.62 1.44
N PHE A 228 -23.03 -4.65 1.05
CA PHE A 228 -22.04 -5.51 1.68
C PHE A 228 -21.87 -5.16 3.16
N ARG A 229 -21.71 -3.88 3.49
CA ARG A 229 -21.55 -3.43 4.89
C ARG A 229 -22.77 -3.78 5.73
N GLU A 230 -23.98 -3.63 5.20
CA GLU A 230 -25.21 -4.03 5.88
C GLU A 230 -25.23 -5.54 6.19
N LEU A 231 -24.95 -6.37 5.18
CA LEU A 231 -24.93 -7.83 5.34
C LEU A 231 -23.84 -8.28 6.30
N TYR A 232 -22.66 -7.67 6.23
CA TYR A 232 -21.54 -7.95 7.13
C TYR A 232 -21.87 -7.58 8.58
N ALA A 233 -22.47 -6.40 8.81
CA ALA A 233 -22.92 -5.99 10.14
C ALA A 233 -23.97 -6.95 10.70
N ARG A 234 -24.93 -7.39 9.88
CA ARG A 234 -25.92 -8.40 10.27
C ARG A 234 -25.26 -9.73 10.63
N GLN A 235 -24.30 -10.18 9.82
CA GLN A 235 -23.54 -11.40 10.10
C GLN A 235 -22.79 -11.27 11.44
N GLN A 236 -22.13 -10.15 11.68
CA GLN A 236 -21.38 -9.91 12.91
C GLN A 236 -22.29 -9.92 14.14
N SER A 237 -23.45 -9.27 14.09
CA SER A 237 -24.45 -9.34 15.17
C SER A 237 -24.93 -10.77 15.44
N ILE A 238 -25.19 -11.57 14.40
CA ILE A 238 -25.56 -12.98 14.56
C ILE A 238 -24.42 -13.77 15.22
N LEU A 239 -23.18 -13.56 14.77
CA LEU A 239 -22.00 -14.22 15.33
C LEU A 239 -21.74 -13.82 16.79
N GLU A 240 -21.99 -12.57 17.16
CA GLU A 240 -21.90 -12.11 18.55
C GLU A 240 -22.92 -12.84 19.44
N HIS A 241 -24.17 -12.97 19.01
CA HIS A 241 -25.20 -13.70 19.75
C HIS A 241 -24.99 -15.22 19.78
N GLN A 242 -24.33 -15.77 18.77
CA GLN A 242 -24.01 -17.19 18.65
C GLN A 242 -22.57 -17.50 19.06
N ALA A 243 -21.84 -16.53 19.62
CA ALA A 243 -20.46 -16.71 20.02
C ALA A 243 -20.38 -17.83 21.06
N PRO A 244 -19.37 -18.73 20.99
CA PRO A 244 -19.29 -19.86 21.90
C PRO A 244 -19.27 -19.45 23.38
N LYS A 245 -18.65 -18.31 23.70
CA LYS A 245 -18.65 -17.71 25.05
C LYS A 245 -20.07 -17.36 25.51
N VAL A 246 -20.85 -16.67 24.67
CA VAL A 246 -22.25 -16.28 24.98
C VAL A 246 -23.14 -17.52 25.16
N LEU A 247 -22.97 -18.55 24.32
CA LEU A 247 -23.72 -19.79 24.45
C LEU A 247 -23.35 -20.56 25.73
N LEU A 248 -22.06 -20.58 26.10
CA LEU A 248 -21.60 -21.16 27.36
C LEU A 248 -22.19 -20.41 28.57
N GLU A 249 -22.12 -19.08 28.60
CA GLU A 249 -22.73 -18.28 29.67
C GLU A 249 -24.24 -18.52 29.80
N ARG A 250 -24.96 -18.62 28.67
CA ARG A 250 -26.39 -18.95 28.67
C ARG A 250 -26.65 -20.34 29.24
N LEU A 251 -25.80 -21.32 28.93
CA LEU A 251 -25.89 -22.66 29.47
C LEU A 251 -25.56 -22.70 30.97
N GLU A 252 -24.59 -21.92 31.43
CA GLU A 252 -24.23 -21.74 32.84
C GLU A 252 -25.39 -21.17 33.64
N ARG A 253 -25.99 -20.07 33.18
CA ARG A 253 -27.20 -19.49 33.82
C ARG A 253 -28.34 -20.51 33.86
N ALA A 254 -28.62 -21.19 32.75
CA ALA A 254 -29.70 -22.18 32.69
C ALA A 254 -29.46 -23.42 33.59
N ALA A 255 -28.20 -23.76 33.89
CA ALA A 255 -27.85 -24.79 34.85
C ALA A 255 -28.05 -24.30 36.29
N ALA A 256 -27.57 -23.09 36.62
CA ALA A 256 -27.77 -22.47 37.92
C ALA A 256 -29.26 -22.26 38.26
N ASP A 257 -30.05 -21.79 37.29
CA ASP A 257 -31.50 -21.64 37.45
C ASP A 257 -32.20 -22.98 37.71
N ALA A 258 -31.72 -24.07 37.09
CA ALA A 258 -32.26 -25.42 37.31
C ALA A 258 -31.92 -25.96 38.71
N GLU A 259 -30.71 -25.69 39.18
CA GLU A 259 -30.26 -26.05 40.52
C GLU A 259 -31.11 -25.34 41.57
N ALA A 260 -31.20 -24.01 41.46
CA ALA A 260 -32.00 -23.17 42.35
C ALA A 260 -33.48 -23.58 42.36
N ALA A 261 -34.06 -23.93 41.21
CA ALA A 261 -35.43 -24.45 41.15
C ALA A 261 -35.58 -25.80 41.86
N SER A 262 -34.59 -26.70 41.72
CA SER A 262 -34.63 -28.00 42.42
C SER A 262 -34.45 -27.85 43.93
N ASP A 263 -33.60 -26.91 44.37
CA ASP A 263 -33.36 -26.63 45.78
C ASP A 263 -34.55 -25.91 46.43
N ALA A 264 -35.22 -25.02 45.69
CA ALA A 264 -36.47 -24.40 46.12
C ALA A 264 -37.58 -25.44 46.32
N LEU A 265 -37.66 -26.45 45.45
CA LEU A 265 -38.59 -27.58 45.62
C LEU A 265 -38.24 -28.42 46.86
N LEU A 266 -36.96 -28.66 47.13
CA LEU A 266 -36.52 -29.35 48.36
C LEU A 266 -36.88 -28.58 49.63
N ALA A 267 -36.72 -27.26 49.61
CA ALA A 267 -37.04 -26.39 50.74
C ALA A 267 -38.55 -26.31 51.01
N GLN A 268 -39.38 -26.69 50.02
CA GLN A 268 -40.84 -26.71 50.12
C GLN A 268 -41.34 -28.16 50.07
N PRO A 269 -41.37 -28.85 51.23
CA PRO A 269 -41.95 -30.19 51.31
C PRO A 269 -43.42 -30.19 50.84
N PRO A 270 -43.96 -31.34 50.40
CA PRO A 270 -45.32 -31.41 49.89
C PRO A 270 -46.32 -30.87 50.91
N ALA A 271 -47.28 -30.08 50.42
CA ALA A 271 -48.40 -29.65 51.23
C ALA A 271 -49.22 -30.87 51.68
N ALA A 272 -49.97 -30.77 52.78
CA ALA A 272 -50.79 -31.88 53.30
C ALA A 272 -51.82 -32.44 52.29
N SER A 273 -52.12 -31.70 51.22
CA SER A 273 -53.02 -32.09 50.13
C SER A 273 -52.32 -32.68 48.90
N GLU A 274 -50.98 -32.68 48.84
CA GLU A 274 -50.20 -33.20 47.72
C GLU A 274 -49.69 -34.62 48.04
N PRO A 275 -49.94 -35.63 47.18
CA PRO A 275 -49.37 -36.97 47.37
C PRO A 275 -47.85 -36.92 47.23
N LEU A 276 -47.14 -37.63 48.12
CA LEU A 276 -45.69 -37.63 48.21
C LEU A 276 -45.04 -38.05 46.89
N GLU A 277 -45.61 -39.04 46.21
CA GLU A 277 -45.11 -39.57 44.94
C GLU A 277 -45.11 -38.50 43.85
N ALA A 278 -46.15 -37.66 43.77
CA ALA A 278 -46.22 -36.58 42.80
C ALA A 278 -45.16 -35.49 43.06
N TRP A 279 -44.90 -35.20 44.34
CA TRP A 279 -43.83 -34.29 44.72
C TRP A 279 -42.45 -34.86 44.36
N ILE A 280 -42.20 -36.15 44.63
CA ILE A 280 -40.97 -36.85 44.28
C ILE A 280 -40.75 -36.78 42.77
N ASP A 281 -41.77 -37.08 41.97
CA ASP A 281 -41.68 -37.02 40.50
C ASP A 281 -41.37 -35.60 39.99
N ARG A 282 -41.94 -34.57 40.62
CA ARG A 282 -41.62 -33.17 40.29
C ARG A 282 -40.17 -32.83 40.64
N TYR A 283 -39.72 -33.22 41.84
CA TYR A 283 -38.35 -32.99 42.28
C TYR A 283 -37.33 -33.73 41.39
N LEU A 284 -37.54 -35.02 41.13
CA LEU A 284 -36.65 -35.82 40.28
C LEU A 284 -36.55 -35.26 38.87
N ARG A 285 -37.66 -34.78 38.28
CA ARG A 285 -37.63 -34.09 36.98
C ARG A 285 -36.78 -32.82 37.02
N ALA A 286 -36.95 -31.99 38.04
CA ALA A 286 -36.14 -30.78 38.22
C ALA A 286 -34.65 -31.11 38.40
N ARG A 287 -34.32 -32.09 39.24
CA ARG A 287 -32.95 -32.50 39.53
C ARG A 287 -32.27 -33.17 38.34
N THR A 288 -33.01 -33.98 37.59
CA THR A 288 -32.50 -34.59 36.34
C THR A 288 -32.21 -33.50 35.30
N ALA A 289 -33.06 -32.48 35.18
CA ALA A 289 -32.83 -31.36 34.26
C ALA A 289 -31.56 -30.57 34.62
N PHE A 290 -31.30 -30.33 35.92
CA PHE A 290 -30.05 -29.75 36.40
C PHE A 290 -28.84 -30.59 36.00
N HIS A 291 -28.79 -31.88 36.40
CA HIS A 291 -27.63 -32.73 36.11
C HIS A 291 -27.36 -32.88 34.61
N LEU A 292 -28.40 -32.96 33.79
CA LEU A 292 -28.27 -33.01 32.34
C LEU A 292 -27.65 -31.73 31.78
N ARG A 293 -28.00 -30.55 32.31
CA ARG A 293 -27.40 -29.27 31.93
C ARG A 293 -25.97 -29.14 32.43
N ASP A 294 -25.68 -29.57 33.65
CA ASP A 294 -24.33 -29.58 34.23
C ASP A 294 -23.37 -30.47 33.42
N ILE A 295 -23.78 -31.68 33.06
CA ILE A 295 -22.98 -32.58 32.21
C ILE A 295 -22.72 -31.92 30.85
N LYS A 296 -23.76 -31.35 30.21
CA LYS A 296 -23.60 -30.63 28.95
C LYS A 296 -22.64 -29.46 29.08
N LEU A 297 -22.71 -28.70 30.17
CA LEU A 297 -21.81 -27.58 30.43
C LEU A 297 -20.36 -28.04 30.58
N ARG A 298 -20.11 -29.09 31.37
CA ARG A 298 -18.77 -29.66 31.55
C ARG A 298 -18.16 -30.13 30.22
N VAL A 299 -18.95 -30.86 29.43
CA VAL A 299 -18.52 -31.31 28.10
C VAL A 299 -18.28 -30.12 27.16
N ALA A 300 -19.18 -29.14 27.15
CA ALA A 300 -19.04 -27.93 26.32
C ALA A 300 -17.76 -27.14 26.66
N ARG A 301 -17.44 -26.95 27.94
CA ARG A 301 -16.20 -26.30 28.39
C ARG A 301 -14.93 -27.03 27.96
N GLN A 302 -14.97 -28.35 27.83
CA GLN A 302 -13.84 -29.18 27.40
C GLN A 302 -13.66 -29.21 25.88
N THR A 303 -14.76 -29.12 25.13
CA THR A 303 -14.79 -29.31 23.67
C THR A 303 -14.77 -28.01 22.89
N ILE A 304 -15.30 -26.92 23.46
CA ILE A 304 -15.28 -25.60 22.85
C ILE A 304 -13.94 -24.94 23.20
N PRO A 305 -13.11 -24.58 22.21
CA PRO A 305 -11.87 -23.86 22.47
C PRO A 305 -12.18 -22.51 23.13
N GLN A 306 -11.61 -22.29 24.31
CA GLN A 306 -11.59 -21.00 24.98
C GLN A 306 -10.75 -20.07 24.10
N ALA A 307 -11.38 -19.25 23.26
CA ALA A 307 -10.67 -18.24 22.48
C ALA A 307 -9.92 -17.31 23.45
N VAL A 308 -8.59 -17.35 23.39
CA VAL A 308 -7.65 -16.40 24.01
C VAL A 308 -7.95 -15.00 23.49
#